data_AF-A0A3D5TAK5-F1
#
_entry.id   AF-A0A3D5TAK5-F1
#
_cell.length_a   1.000
_cell.length_b   1.000
_cell.length_c   1.000
_cell.angle_alpha   90.00
_cell.angle_beta   90.00
_cell.angle_gamma   90.00
#
_symmetry.space_group_name_H-M   'P 1'
#
loop_
_entity.id
_entity.type
_entity.pdbx_description
1 polymer ?
#
loop_
_entity_poly.entity_id
_entity_poly.type
_entity_poly.pdbx_seq_one_letter_code
_entity_poly.pdbx_strand_id
1 'polypeptide(L)' 'MKLDMYLEDENGRVVDTEMQNKSQNKVVQEELPLRVRYYQGMIDQEILPSGTDYIFLKETYIIFICTCDPFEIMSCIYDA' A
#
# COMPACT_ATOMS: atom_id res chain seq x y z
N MET A 1 3.96 -3.75 10.36
CA MET A 1 3.75 -3.71 8.91
C MET A 1 3.87 -5.12 8.37
N LYS A 2 2.97 -5.56 7.49
CA LYS A 2 3.14 -6.84 6.78
C LYS A 2 3.76 -6.50 5.43
N LEU A 3 5.09 -6.49 5.41
CA LEU A 3 5.88 -6.23 4.22
C LEU A 3 6.08 -7.54 3.48
N ASP A 4 5.48 -7.70 2.31
CA ASP A 4 5.86 -8.80 1.42
C ASP A 4 7.08 -8.38 0.57
N MET A 5 7.18 -7.10 0.16
CA MET A 5 8.35 -6.55 -0.52
C MET A 5 8.53 -5.05 -0.29
N TYR A 6 9.75 -4.64 0.06
CA TYR A 6 10.19 -3.25 0.18
C TYR A 6 11.21 -2.92 -0.92
N LEU A 7 10.99 -1.84 -1.64
CA LEU A 7 11.93 -1.30 -2.61
C LEU A 7 12.16 0.18 -2.36
N GLU A 8 13.42 0.60 -2.44
CA GLU A 8 13.80 2.01 -2.50
C GLU A 8 14.58 2.25 -3.80
N ASP A 9 14.14 3.20 -4.63
CA ASP A 9 14.85 3.57 -5.87
C ASP A 9 16.03 4.53 -5.61
N GLU A 10 16.81 4.83 -6.64
CA GLU A 10 17.96 5.75 -6.56
C GLU A 10 17.58 7.20 -6.20
N ASN A 11 16.30 7.57 -6.33
CA ASN A 11 15.75 8.86 -5.93
C ASN A 11 15.10 8.80 -4.53
N GLY A 12 15.20 7.66 -3.85
CA GLY A 12 14.63 7.39 -2.54
C GLY A 12 13.14 7.07 -2.54
N ARG A 13 12.49 6.87 -3.70
CA ARG A 13 11.07 6.50 -3.73
C ARG A 13 10.88 5.15 -3.08
N VAL A 14 9.89 5.04 -2.21
CA VAL A 14 9.60 3.80 -1.48
C VAL A 14 8.38 3.11 -2.07
N VAL A 15 8.51 1.81 -2.35
CA VAL A 15 7.41 0.96 -2.79
C VAL A 15 7.22 -0.16 -1.79
N ASP A 16 6.03 -0.21 -1.21
CA ASP A 16 5.56 -1.33 -0.41
C ASP A 16 4.54 -2.14 -1.19
N THR A 17 4.67 -3.47 -1.18
CA THR A 17 3.74 -4.37 -1.85
C THR A 17 3.23 -5.44 -0.90
N GLU A 18 1.93 -5.69 -0.92
CA GLU A 18 1.28 -6.74 -0.14
C GLU A 18 0.31 -7.58 -0.98
N MET A 19 0.31 -8.91 -0.79
CA MET A 19 -0.66 -9.83 -1.40
C MET A 19 -1.91 -10.02 -0.53
N GLN A 20 -3.10 -9.81 -1.12
CA GLN A 20 -4.39 -9.96 -0.45
C GLN A 20 -5.29 -11.04 -1.13
N ASN A 21 -5.31 -12.23 -0.55
CA ASN A 21 -6.01 -13.41 -1.10
C ASN A 21 -7.55 -13.40 -0.91
N LYS A 22 -8.08 -12.54 -0.03
CA LYS A 22 -9.52 -12.42 0.28
C LYS A 22 -10.11 -11.09 -0.19
N SER A 23 -9.68 -10.57 -1.34
CA SER A 23 -10.12 -9.24 -1.80
C SER A 23 -11.61 -9.15 -2.19
N GLN A 24 -12.32 -10.29 -2.30
CA GLN A 24 -13.78 -10.36 -2.41
C GLN A 24 -14.54 -10.23 -1.09
N ASN A 25 -13.83 -10.30 0.04
CA ASN A 25 -14.48 -10.13 1.33
C ASN A 25 -14.77 -8.63 1.55
N LYS A 26 -16.05 -8.29 1.73
CA LYS A 26 -16.49 -6.89 1.88
C LYS A 26 -15.79 -6.15 3.03
N VAL A 27 -15.55 -6.81 4.17
CA VAL A 27 -14.81 -6.20 5.28
C VAL A 27 -13.38 -5.89 4.87
N VAL A 28 -12.72 -6.81 4.16
CA VAL A 28 -11.36 -6.58 3.62
C VAL A 28 -11.35 -5.40 2.67
N GLN A 29 -12.34 -5.28 1.77
CA GLN A 29 -12.43 -4.17 0.82
C GLN A 29 -12.56 -2.82 1.54
N GLU A 30 -13.41 -2.75 2.56
CA GLU A 30 -13.60 -1.55 3.38
C GLU A 30 -12.33 -1.18 4.16
N GLU A 31 -11.52 -2.17 4.55
CA GLU A 31 -10.26 -1.95 5.27
C GLU A 31 -9.10 -1.52 4.38
N LEU A 32 -9.05 -1.91 3.10
CA LEU A 32 -7.94 -1.59 2.20
C LEU A 32 -7.54 -0.10 2.19
N PRO A 33 -8.44 0.88 1.98
CA PRO A 33 -8.05 2.29 2.00
C PRO A 33 -7.58 2.76 3.40
N LEU A 34 -8.10 2.17 4.48
CA LEU A 34 -7.65 2.47 5.83
C LEU A 34 -6.23 1.95 6.08
N ARG A 35 -5.93 0.76 5.55
CA ARG A 35 -4.61 0.14 5.60
C ARG A 35 -3.58 0.90 4.79
N VAL A 36 -3.92 1.34 3.57
CA VAL A 36 -3.06 2.24 2.76
C VAL A 36 -2.66 3.46 3.59
N ARG A 37 -3.62 4.15 4.19
CA ARG A 37 -3.35 5.34 5.02
C ARG A 37 -2.46 5.02 6.21
N TYR A 38 -2.72 3.90 6.88
CA TYR A 38 -1.95 3.47 8.03
C TYR A 38 -0.49 3.17 7.65
N TYR A 39 -0.25 2.45 6.55
CA TYR A 39 1.10 2.14 6.09
C TYR A 39 1.84 3.39 5.59
N GLN A 40 1.17 4.29 4.86
CA GLN A 40 1.77 5.56 4.45
C GLN A 40 2.29 6.34 5.65
N GLY A 41 1.47 6.49 6.70
CA GLY A 41 1.89 7.20 7.91
C GLY A 41 3.05 6.53 8.64
N MET A 42 3.10 5.19 8.66
CA MET A 42 4.23 4.47 9.24
C MET A 42 5.52 4.69 8.42
N ILE A 43 5.44 4.60 7.09
CA ILE A 43 6.58 4.81 6.19
C ILE A 43 7.08 6.25 6.30
N ASP A 44 6.19 7.23 6.31
CA ASP A 44 6.55 8.65 6.48
C ASP A 44 7.28 8.90 7.79
N GLN A 45 6.86 8.26 8.88
CA GLN A 45 7.53 8.37 10.19
C GLN A 45 8.90 7.69 10.22
N GLU A 46 9.09 6.62 9.46
CA GLU A 46 10.36 5.91 9.37
C GLU A 46 11.36 6.68 8.48
N ILE A 47 10.89 7.25 7.37
CA ILE A 47 11.73 7.97 6.41
C ILE A 47 12.09 9.36 6.91
N LEU A 48 11.15 10.08 7.54
CA LEU A 48 11.34 11.49 7.91
C LEU A 48 11.99 11.60 9.31
N PRO A 49 13.25 12.03 9.42
CA PRO A 49 13.91 12.17 10.71
C PRO A 49 13.27 13.28 11.54
N SER A 50 13.29 13.12 12.87
CA SER A 50 12.77 14.14 13.79
C SER A 50 13.42 15.51 13.55
N GLY A 51 12.59 16.56 13.51
CA GLY A 51 13.02 17.94 13.27
C GLY A 51 13.19 18.33 11.79
N THR A 52 12.78 17.47 10.86
CA THR A 52 12.83 17.74 9.41
C THR A 52 11.49 18.26 8.90
N ASP A 53 11.52 19.19 7.95
CA ASP A 53 10.30 19.71 7.32
C ASP A 53 9.61 18.65 6.44
N TYR A 54 8.26 18.64 6.45
CA TYR A 54 7.47 17.70 5.66
C TYR A 54 7.66 17.83 4.14
N ILE A 55 8.28 18.91 3.65
CA ILE A 55 8.61 19.08 2.23
C ILE A 55 9.60 18.02 1.72
N PHE A 56 10.29 17.33 2.62
CA PHE A 56 11.26 16.29 2.32
C PHE A 56 10.67 14.87 2.36
N LEU A 57 9.35 14.74 2.56
CA LEU A 57 8.69 13.44 2.44
C LEU A 57 8.90 12.87 1.04
N LYS A 58 9.36 11.62 1.00
CA LYS A 58 9.62 10.92 -0.25
C LYS A 58 8.32 10.41 -0.85
N GLU A 59 8.28 10.37 -2.17
CA GLU A 59 7.16 9.77 -2.89
C GLU A 59 7.07 8.28 -2.52
N THR A 60 5.89 7.85 -2.09
CA THR A 60 5.66 6.49 -1.58
C THR A 60 4.50 5.85 -2.35
N TYR A 61 4.69 4.61 -2.75
CA TYR A 61 3.68 3.80 -3.42
C TYR A 61 3.36 2.57 -2.57
N ILE A 62 2.07 2.33 -2.33
CA ILE A 62 1.58 1.16 -1.60
C ILE A 62 0.69 0.37 -2.54
N ILE A 63 1.14 -0.82 -2.91
CA ILE A 63 0.53 -1.64 -3.95
C ILE A 63 -0.06 -2.90 -3.31
N PHE A 64 -1.39 -3.02 -3.37
CA PHE A 64 -2.07 -4.26 -3.00
C PHE A 64 -2.25 -5.15 -4.24
N ILE A 65 -1.66 -6.35 -4.21
CA ILE A 65 -1.89 -7.39 -5.20
C ILE A 65 -3.09 -8.22 -4.73
N CYS A 66 -4.24 -7.97 -5.34
CA CYS A 66 -5.49 -8.63 -5.00
C CYS A 66 -5.83 -9.75 -6.00
N THR A 67 -6.46 -10.83 -5.52
CA THR A 67 -6.94 -11.93 -6.39
C THR A 67 -8.15 -11.55 -7.23
N CYS A 68 -8.78 -10.43 -6.91
CA CYS A 68 -10.02 -9.89 -7.48
C CYS A 68 -10.05 -8.37 -7.26
N ASP A 69 -10.71 -7.61 -8.14
CA ASP A 69 -10.82 -6.15 -7.99
C ASP A 69 -11.61 -5.79 -6.73
N PRO A 70 -10.97 -5.18 -5.71
CA PRO A 70 -11.65 -4.81 -4.48
C PRO A 70 -12.54 -3.56 -4.61
N PHE A 71 -12.47 -2.83 -5.73
CA PHE A 71 -13.22 -1.59 -5.94
C PHE A 71 -14.36 -1.73 -6.95
N GLU A 72 -14.56 -2.93 -7.51
CA GLU A 72 -15.61 -3.24 -8.49
C GLU A 72 -15.59 -2.34 -9.74
N ILE A 73 -14.43 -1.75 -10.07
CA ILE A 73 -14.23 -0.88 -11.24
C ILE A 73 -13.96 -1.72 -12.50
N MET A 74 -13.42 -2.93 -12.33
CA MET A 74 -13.11 -3.90 -13.36
C MET A 74 -13.49 -5.31 -12.87
N SER A 75 -14.12 -6.10 -13.74
CA SER A 75 -14.53 -7.46 -13.40
C SER A 75 -13.32 -8.35 -13.10
N CYS A 76 -13.48 -9.28 -12.15
CA CYS A 76 -12.44 -10.25 -11.82
C CYS A 76 -12.20 -11.20 -12.99
N ILE A 77 -10.93 -11.41 -13.38
CA ILE A 77 -10.58 -12.13 -14.63
C ILE A 77 -10.53 -13.66 -14.41
N TYR A 78 -10.89 -14.16 -13.23
CA TYR A 78 -10.85 -15.58 -12.92
C TYR A 78 -12.25 -16.10 -12.57
N ASP A 79 -13.02 -16.42 -13.60
CA ASP A 79 -14.06 -17.45 -13.53
C ASP A 79 -13.45 -18.75 -14.09
N ALA A 80 -13.17 -19.72 -13.20
CA ALA A 80 -12.87 -21.11 -13.55
C ALA A 80 -13.40 -22.03 -12.46
#